data_AF-A0A9D2EJL1-F1
#
_entry.id   AF-A0A9D2EJL1-F1
#
_cell.length_a   1.000
_cell.length_b   1.000
_cell.length_c   1.000
_cell.angle_alpha   90.00
_cell.angle_beta   90.00
_cell.angle_gamma   90.00
#
_symmetry.space_group_name_H-M   'P 1'
#
loop_
_entity.id
_entity.type
_entity.pdbx_description
1 polymer ?
#
loop_
_entity_poly.entity_id
_entity_poly.type
_entity_poly.pdbx_seq_one_letter_code
_entity_poly.pdbx_strand_id
1 'polypeptide(L)'
;MNCPRCRTIAKMNDKFCRECGFPLNMGTAQTNKTRKLKSVLYDAEIKALFVNGILMENVTAFSLKCEGFGKCSLVVSKDDCFVDESK
;
A
#
# COMPACT_ATOMS: atom_id res chain seq x y z
N MET A 1 -7.71 14.87 9.96
CA MET A 1 -6.62 14.88 8.95
C MET A 1 -7.26 14.94 7.57
N ASN A 2 -6.64 15.56 6.58
CA ASN A 2 -7.21 15.58 5.23
C ASN A 2 -6.88 14.29 4.50
N CYS A 3 -7.84 13.77 3.74
CA CYS A 3 -7.58 12.68 2.81
C CYS A 3 -6.55 13.16 1.77
N PRO A 4 -5.41 12.47 1.59
CA PRO A 4 -4.39 12.91 0.64
C PRO A 4 -4.86 12.80 -0.82
N ARG A 5 -5.91 12.01 -1.09
CA ARG A 5 -6.45 11.83 -2.44
C ARG A 5 -7.49 12.90 -2.81
N CYS A 6 -8.59 12.98 -2.06
CA CYS A 6 -9.72 13.85 -2.39
C CYS A 6 -9.80 15.12 -1.54
N ARG A 7 -8.84 15.32 -0.62
CA ARG A 7 -8.75 16.46 0.32
C ARG A 7 -9.90 16.59 1.32
N THR A 8 -10.88 15.70 1.30
CA THR A 8 -11.95 15.68 2.32
C THR A 8 -11.38 15.53 3.72
N ILE A 9 -11.92 16.31 4.66
CA ILE A 9 -11.59 16.22 6.07
C ILE A 9 -12.04 14.86 6.62
N ALA A 10 -11.07 14.03 7.01
CA ALA A 10 -11.32 12.77 7.67
C ALA A 10 -11.25 12.91 9.19
N LYS A 11 -12.10 12.14 9.89
CA LYS A 11 -12.11 12.09 11.35
C LYS A 11 -10.85 11.41 11.86
N MET A 12 -10.42 11.78 13.06
CA MET A 12 -9.14 11.38 13.67
C MET A 12 -8.96 9.86 13.85
N ASN A 13 -10.03 9.05 13.70
CA ASN A 13 -10.00 7.58 13.78
C ASN A 13 -10.49 6.89 12.50
N ASP A 14 -10.76 7.63 11.42
CA ASP A 14 -11.18 7.01 10.17
C ASP A 14 -10.00 6.25 9.55
N LYS A 15 -10.17 4.93 9.33
CA LYS A 15 -9.16 4.09 8.65
C LYS A 15 -9.15 4.33 7.14
N PHE A 16 -10.30 4.71 6.59
CA PHE A 16 -10.52 4.99 5.17
C PHE A 16 -11.32 6.27 5.02
N CYS A 17 -11.07 7.02 3.96
CA CYS A 17 -11.86 8.18 3.58
C CYS A 17 -13.28 7.75 3.25
N ARG A 18 -14.26 8.42 3.85
CA ARG A 18 -15.68 8.10 3.65
C ARG A 18 -16.20 8.49 2.27
N GLU A 19 -15.53 9.43 1.60
CA GLU A 19 -15.93 9.91 0.27
C GLU A 19 -15.31 9.09 -0.86
N CYS A 20 -14.00 8.83 -0.80
CA CYS A 20 -13.28 8.17 -1.90
C CYS A 20 -12.71 6.78 -1.56
N GLY A 21 -12.91 6.29 -0.33
CA GLY A 21 -12.42 4.98 0.12
C GLY A 21 -10.91 4.90 0.40
N PHE A 22 -10.15 5.99 0.23
CA PHE A 22 -8.69 5.97 0.36
C PHE A 22 -8.22 5.71 1.81
N PRO A 23 -7.25 4.79 2.05
CA PRO A 23 -6.76 4.50 3.40
C PRO A 23 -5.99 5.69 4.01
N LEU A 24 -6.34 6.06 5.23
CA LEU A 24 -5.83 7.28 5.90
C LEU A 24 -4.68 6.99 6.87
N ASN A 25 -4.61 5.79 7.42
CA ASN A 25 -3.56 5.37 8.35
C ASN A 25 -2.52 4.52 7.62
N MET A 26 -1.61 5.15 6.87
CA MET A 26 -0.42 4.48 6.35
C MET A 26 0.65 4.44 7.42
N GLY A 27 0.71 3.35 8.18
CA GLY A 27 1.84 3.10 9.10
C GLY A 27 3.08 2.70 8.30
N THR A 28 4.23 3.31 8.61
CA THR A 28 5.54 2.91 8.10
C THR A 28 5.82 1.43 8.42
N ALA A 29 6.21 0.66 7.41
CA ALA A 29 6.34 -0.79 7.50
C ALA A 29 7.41 -1.22 8.53
N GLN A 30 7.00 -1.90 9.62
CA GLN A 30 7.88 -2.76 10.40
C GLN A 30 7.84 -4.21 9.88
N THR A 31 9.03 -4.81 9.92
CA THR A 31 9.56 -5.94 9.17
C THR A 31 8.98 -7.32 9.53
N ASN A 32 9.13 -8.27 8.58
CA ASN A 32 9.26 -9.73 8.75
C ASN A 32 8.31 -10.48 9.72
N LYS A 33 7.00 -10.35 9.53
CA LYS A 33 6.03 -11.39 9.92
C LYS A 33 5.12 -11.65 8.72
N THR A 34 4.79 -12.90 8.42
CA THR A 34 3.80 -13.28 7.39
C THR A 34 2.47 -12.60 7.68
N ARG A 35 2.26 -11.42 7.09
CA ARG A 35 1.02 -10.65 7.25
C ARG A 35 0.01 -11.22 6.26
N LYS A 36 -1.11 -11.74 6.77
CA LYS A 36 -2.28 -12.11 5.95
C LYS A 36 -2.61 -10.96 5.00
N LEU A 37 -2.75 -11.27 3.72
CA LEU A 37 -3.18 -10.32 2.71
C LEU A 37 -4.64 -9.92 2.97
N LYS A 38 -4.89 -8.64 3.24
CA LYS A 38 -6.22 -8.07 3.53
C LYS A 38 -6.69 -7.13 2.42
N SER A 39 -5.79 -6.30 1.88
CA SER A 39 -6.10 -5.39 0.78
C SER A 39 -4.89 -5.15 -0.12
N VAL A 40 -5.18 -4.94 -1.40
CA VAL A 40 -4.22 -4.52 -2.42
C VAL A 40 -4.88 -3.41 -3.22
N LEU A 41 -4.19 -2.28 -3.39
CA LEU A 41 -4.66 -1.17 -4.21
C LEU A 41 -3.50 -0.70 -5.07
N TYR A 42 -3.69 -0.72 -6.39
CA TYR A 42 -2.78 -0.08 -7.32
C TYR A 42 -3.45 1.18 -7.84
N ASP A 43 -2.79 2.32 -7.65
CA ASP A 43 -3.22 3.61 -8.18
C ASP A 43 -2.34 3.96 -9.39
N ALA A 44 -2.91 3.90 -10.58
CA ALA A 44 -2.20 4.15 -11.83
C ALA A 44 -1.87 5.64 -12.03
N GLU A 45 -2.65 6.55 -11.44
CA GLU A 45 -2.47 8.00 -11.59
C GLU A 45 -1.19 8.44 -10.88
N ILE A 46 -1.01 8.00 -9.64
CA ILE A 46 0.19 8.29 -8.83
C ILE A 46 1.24 7.17 -8.90
N LYS A 47 1.02 6.14 -9.73
CA LYS A 47 1.90 4.98 -9.95
C LYS A 47 2.33 4.30 -8.65
N ALA A 48 1.39 4.09 -7.73
CA ALA A 48 1.68 3.59 -6.38
C ALA A 48 0.94 2.28 -6.08
N LEU A 49 1.64 1.32 -5.47
CA LEU A 49 1.06 0.09 -4.95
C LEU A 49 0.94 0.17 -3.43
N PHE A 50 -0.24 -0.14 -2.91
CA PHE A 50 -0.52 -0.22 -1.48
C PHE A 50 -0.90 -1.65 -1.10
N VAL A 51 -0.21 -2.19 -0.10
CA VAL A 51 -0.49 -3.53 0.45
C VAL A 51 -0.90 -3.38 1.90
N ASN A 52 -2.10 -3.83 2.24
CA ASN A 52 -2.71 -3.64 3.56
C ASN A 52 -2.71 -2.18 4.04
N GLY A 53 -2.85 -1.23 3.09
CA GLY A 53 -2.81 0.20 3.35
C GLY A 53 -1.40 0.80 3.52
N ILE A 54 -0.34 0.02 3.28
CA ILE A 54 1.05 0.49 3.35
C ILE A 54 1.56 0.72 1.93
N LEU A 55 2.09 1.92 1.66
CA LEU A 55 2.76 2.24 0.41
C LEU A 55 3.99 1.35 0.21
N MET A 56 4.07 0.72 -0.96
CA MET A 56 5.24 -0.04 -1.40
C MET A 56 6.11 0.83 -2.30
N GLU A 57 7.32 1.11 -1.82
CA GLU A 57 8.34 1.85 -2.56
C GLU A 57 9.09 0.95 -3.54
N ASN A 58 9.61 1.57 -4.60
CA ASN A 58 10.44 0.96 -5.65
C ASN A 58 9.83 -0.28 -6.32
N VAL A 59 8.50 -0.37 -6.41
CA VAL A 59 7.83 -1.52 -7.02
C VAL A 59 7.97 -1.48 -8.53
N THR A 60 8.56 -2.54 -9.09
CA THR A 60 8.69 -2.73 -10.55
C THR A 60 7.63 -3.64 -11.12
N ALA A 61 7.17 -4.61 -10.34
CA ALA A 61 6.11 -5.52 -10.73
C ALA A 61 5.35 -6.03 -9.51
N PHE A 62 4.09 -6.42 -9.70
CA PHE A 62 3.34 -7.20 -8.72
C PHE A 62 2.46 -8.24 -9.40
N SER A 63 2.21 -9.35 -8.72
CA SER A 63 1.34 -10.42 -9.17
C SER A 63 0.41 -10.83 -8.03
N LEU A 64 -0.90 -10.68 -8.27
CA LEU A 64 -1.95 -11.15 -7.36
C LEU A 64 -2.55 -12.44 -7.93
N LYS A 65 -2.37 -13.54 -7.22
CA LYS A 65 -2.97 -14.84 -7.58
C LYS A 65 -4.07 -15.16 -6.56
N CYS A 66 -5.27 -15.45 -7.01
CA CYS A 66 -6.35 -15.92 -6.16
C CYS A 66 -6.79 -17.31 -6.62
N GLU A 67 -6.64 -18.31 -5.74
CA GLU A 67 -6.96 -19.71 -6.04
C GLU A 67 -8.09 -20.18 -5.13
N GLY A 68 -9.20 -20.59 -5.73
CA GLY A 68 -10.40 -21.02 -5.00
C GLY A 68 -11.03 -19.90 -4.15
N PHE A 69 -11.88 -20.29 -3.19
CA PHE A 69 -12.56 -19.33 -2.31
C PHE A 69 -11.60 -18.81 -1.23
N GLY A 70 -11.31 -17.51 -1.27
CA GLY A 70 -10.69 -16.77 -0.16
C GLY A 70 -9.19 -16.93 0.04
N LYS A 71 -8.47 -17.61 -0.87
CA LYS A 71 -7.00 -17.66 -0.84
C LYS A 71 -6.43 -16.78 -1.94
N CYS A 72 -5.84 -15.66 -1.55
CA CYS A 72 -5.06 -14.82 -2.44
C CYS A 72 -3.62 -14.70 -1.93
N SER A 73 -2.67 -14.80 -2.85
CA SER A 73 -1.25 -14.53 -2.63
C SER A 73 -0.84 -13.34 -3.48
N LEU A 74 0.01 -12.48 -2.91
CA LEU A 74 0.57 -11.32 -3.59
C LEU A 74 2.09 -11.46 -3.58
N VAL A 75 2.69 -11.35 -4.76
CA VAL A 75 4.13 -11.19 -4.94
C VAL A 75 4.39 -9.76 -5.39
N VAL A 76 5.35 -9.10 -4.77
CA VAL A 76 5.79 -7.74 -5.12
C VAL A 76 7.28 -7.78 -5.39
N SER A 77 7.68 -7.41 -6.59
CA SER A 77 9.08 -7.23 -6.98
C SER A 77 9.45 -5.76 -6.80
N LYS A 78 10.62 -5.51 -6.21
CA LYS A 78 11.14 -4.16 -5.96
C LYS A 78 12.53 -4.02 -6.56
N ASP A 79 12.87 -2.82 -6.99
CA ASP A 79 14.26 -2.44 -7.25
C ASP A 79 14.93 -2.05 -5.93
N ASP A 80 16.13 -2.58 -5.72
CA ASP A 80 16.99 -2.14 -4.63
C ASP A 80 17.62 -0.79 -5.02
N CYS A 81 17.34 0.26 -4.25
CA CYS A 81 18.03 1.53 -4.40
C CYS A 81 19.33 1.50 -3.58
N PHE A 82 20.46 1.33 -4.26
CA PHE A 82 21.78 1.54 -3.65
C PHE A 82 22.13 3.03 -3.76
N VAL A 83 22.15 3.73 -2.63
CA VAL A 83 22.69 5.10 -2.55
C VAL A 83 24.16 5.02 -2.19
N ASP A 84 25.01 5.69 -2.97
CA ASP A 84 26.42 5.83 -2.65
C ASP A 84 26.57 6.80 -1.47
N GLU A 85 27.00 6.31 -0.32
CA GLU A 85 27.27 7.12 0.89
C GLU A 85 28.72 7.67 0.91
N SER A 86 29.38 7.82 -0.24
CA SER A 86 30.73 8.40 -0.29
C SER A 86 30.63 9.93 -0.37
N LYS A 87 30.82 10.60 0.76
CA LYS A 87 31.07 12.04 0.84
C LYS A 87 32.49 12.31 1.30
#